data_AF-A0A2N9MPD5-F1
#
_entry.id   AF-A0A2N9MPD5-F1
#
_cell.length_a   1.000
_cell.length_b   1.000
_cell.length_c   1.000
_cell.angle_alpha   90.00
_cell.angle_beta   90.00
_cell.angle_gamma   90.00
#
_symmetry.space_group_name_H-M   'P 1'
#
loop_
_entity.id
_entity.type
_entity.pdbx_description
1 polymer ?
#
loop_
_entity_poly.entity_id
_entity_poly.type
_entity_poly.pdbx_seq_one_letter_code
_entity_poly.pdbx_strand_id
1 'polypeptide(L)' 'MILADHCVYGTRVRILREAACEVVRLQDIARQDTPDSEVLTLATARAMVLLTNDKDFCDVVRYHPPVTPALSS' A
#
# COMPACT_ATOMS: atom_id res chain seq x y z
N MET A 1 7.54 -3.45 -5.45
CA MET A 1 7.09 -2.06 -5.67
C MET A 1 6.24 -1.61 -4.49
N ILE A 2 6.41 -0.36 -4.04
CA ILE A 2 5.71 0.21 -2.88
C ILE A 2 4.67 1.22 -3.38
N LEU A 3 3.44 1.14 -2.89
CA LEU A 3 2.42 2.16 -3.04
C LEU A 3 2.39 3.02 -1.77
N ALA A 4 2.76 4.29 -1.86
CA ALA A 4 2.71 5.23 -0.75
C ALA A 4 1.38 5.98 -0.74
N ASP A 5 0.64 5.85 0.34
CA ASP A 5 -0.64 6.52 0.58
C ASP A 5 -0.50 8.07 0.71
N HIS A 6 -1.61 8.81 0.62
CA HIS A 6 -1.64 10.27 0.65
C HIS A 6 -1.10 10.87 1.96
N CYS A 7 -1.25 10.15 3.06
CA CYS A 7 -0.78 10.56 4.39
C CYS A 7 0.72 10.29 4.63
N VAL A 8 1.42 9.66 3.66
CA VAL A 8 2.84 9.38 3.78
C VAL A 8 3.66 10.64 3.50
N TYR A 9 4.48 11.04 4.48
CA TYR A 9 5.36 12.20 4.33
C TYR A 9 6.34 12.02 3.15
N GLY A 10 6.51 13.08 2.35
CA GLY A 10 7.41 13.07 1.19
C GLY A 10 8.86 12.68 1.53
N THR A 11 9.33 12.99 2.75
CA THR A 11 10.66 12.56 3.23
C THR A 11 10.81 11.04 3.24
N ARG A 12 9.75 10.28 3.60
CA ARG A 12 9.80 8.81 3.59
C ARG A 12 9.86 8.26 2.17
N VAL A 13 9.09 8.84 1.24
CA VAL A 13 9.15 8.49 -0.18
C VAL A 13 10.55 8.74 -0.73
N ARG A 14 11.16 9.88 -0.38
CA ARG A 14 12.53 10.20 -0.78
C ARG A 14 13.54 9.17 -0.26
N ILE A 15 13.52 8.86 1.03
CA ILE A 15 14.43 7.88 1.65
C ILE A 15 14.30 6.50 0.98
N LEU A 16 13.07 6.05 0.71
CA LEU A 16 12.84 4.77 0.04
C LEU A 16 13.41 4.76 -1.39
N ARG A 17 13.23 5.85 -2.14
CA ARG A 17 13.81 5.99 -3.49
C ARG A 17 15.34 6.03 -3.45
N GLU A 18 15.93 6.74 -2.49
CA GLU A 18 17.38 6.77 -2.26
C GLU A 18 17.92 5.37 -1.93
N ALA A 19 17.13 4.53 -1.26
CA ALA A 19 17.41 3.11 -1.01
C ALA A 19 17.10 2.19 -2.22
N ALA A 20 16.97 2.74 -3.43
CA ALA A 20 16.65 2.03 -4.67
C ALA A 20 15.31 1.25 -4.64
N CYS A 21 14.38 1.61 -3.76
CA CYS A 21 13.03 1.06 -3.80
C CYS A 21 12.19 1.77 -4.87
N GLU A 22 11.45 0.99 -5.66
CA GLU A 22 10.44 1.53 -6.56
C GLU A 22 9.20 1.97 -5.77
N VAL A 23 8.92 3.28 -5.77
CA VAL A 23 7.81 3.89 -5.02
C VAL A 23 6.88 4.68 -5.95
N VAL A 24 5.63 4.24 -6.01
CA VAL A 24 4.50 4.93 -6.64
C VAL A 24 3.72 5.64 -5.54
N ARG A 25 3.39 6.93 -5.72
CA ARG A 25 2.56 7.65 -4.75
C ARG A 25 1.11 7.60 -5.21
N LEU A 26 0.20 7.37 -4.27
CA LEU A 26 -1.24 7.30 -4.56
C LEU A 26 -1.75 8.61 -5.17
N GLN A 27 -1.26 9.76 -4.67
CA GLN A 27 -1.51 11.09 -5.24
C GLN A 27 -1.15 11.26 -6.72
N ASP A 28 -0.29 10.41 -7.29
CA ASP A 28 0.11 10.52 -8.69
C ASP A 28 -0.85 9.71 -9.61
N ILE A 29 -1.67 8.81 -9.05
CA ILE A 29 -2.44 7.84 -9.82
C ILE A 29 -3.92 7.72 -9.41
N ALA A 30 -4.31 8.31 -8.28
CA ALA A 30 -5.66 8.23 -7.74
C ALA A 30 -6.08 9.55 -7.09
N ARG A 31 -7.39 9.72 -6.88
CA ARG A 31 -7.95 10.92 -6.25
C ARG A 31 -7.65 10.94 -4.76
N GLN A 32 -7.68 12.12 -4.15
CA GLN A 32 -7.45 12.29 -2.72
C GLN A 32 -8.52 11.60 -1.86
N ASP A 33 -9.74 11.46 -2.39
CA ASP A 33 -10.91 10.85 -1.74
C ASP A 33 -11.07 9.35 -2.06
N THR A 34 -10.02 8.69 -2.58
CA THR A 34 -10.07 7.26 -2.93
C THR A 34 -10.29 6.42 -1.65
N PRO A 35 -11.33 5.58 -1.59
CA PRO A 35 -11.60 4.75 -0.41
C PRO A 35 -10.51 3.70 -0.15
N ASP A 36 -10.25 3.36 1.12
CA ASP A 36 -9.28 2.33 1.53
C ASP A 36 -9.43 1.01 0.77
N SER A 37 -10.67 0.58 0.52
CA SER A 37 -10.96 -0.67 -0.21
C SER A 37 -10.46 -0.62 -1.66
N GLU A 38 -10.55 0.54 -2.30
CA GLU A 38 -10.03 0.73 -3.67
C GLU A 38 -8.50 0.81 -3.65
N VAL A 39 -7.90 1.48 -2.67
CA VAL A 39 -6.44 1.52 -2.47
C VAL A 39 -5.88 0.11 -2.26
N LEU A 40 -6.54 -0.69 -1.43
CA LEU A 40 -6.15 -2.09 -1.20
C LEU A 40 -6.33 -2.95 -2.45
N THR A 41 -7.41 -2.77 -3.19
CA THR A 41 -7.64 -3.49 -4.45
C THR A 41 -6.53 -3.17 -5.45
N LEU A 42 -6.16 -1.89 -5.57
CA LEU A 42 -5.08 -1.43 -6.43
C LEU A 42 -3.72 -2.02 -6.03
N ALA A 43 -3.39 -1.99 -4.74
CA ALA A 43 -2.15 -2.55 -4.22
C ALA A 43 -2.09 -4.07 -4.46
N THR A 44 -3.18 -4.77 -4.18
CA THR A 44 -3.30 -6.23 -4.33
C THR A 44 -3.19 -6.65 -5.79
N ALA A 45 -3.94 -6.00 -6.69
CA ALA A 45 -3.96 -6.33 -8.11
C ALA A 45 -2.59 -6.15 -8.78
N ARG A 46 -1.72 -5.31 -8.21
CA ARG A 46 -0.37 -5.03 -8.72
C ARG A 46 0.75 -5.64 -7.88
N ALA A 47 0.43 -6.51 -6.92
CA ALA A 47 1.38 -7.11 -5.98
C ALA A 47 2.31 -6.07 -5.31
N MET A 48 1.75 -4.94 -4.90
CA MET A 48 2.47 -3.84 -4.25
C MET A 48 2.41 -3.97 -2.72
N VAL A 49 3.47 -3.48 -2.05
CA VAL A 49 3.43 -3.22 -0.61
C VAL A 49 2.79 -1.85 -0.39
N LEU A 50 1.66 -1.82 0.32
CA LEU A 50 1.04 -0.56 0.73
C LEU A 50 1.78 0.02 1.94
N LEU A 51 2.19 1.29 1.84
CA LEU A 51 2.75 2.08 2.93
C LEU A 51 1.75 3.19 3.27
N THR A 52 1.25 3.18 4.51
CA THR A 52 0.34 4.22 5.03
C THR A 52 0.77 4.68 6.42
N ASN A 53 0.45 5.93 6.75
CA ASN A 53 0.52 6.51 8.09
C ASN A 53 -0.84 6.55 8.79
N ASP A 54 -1.91 6.22 8.05
CA ASP A 54 -3.25 6.19 8.58
C ASP A 54 -3.38 4.94 9.46
N LYS A 55 -3.71 5.16 10.73
CA LYS A 55 -3.83 4.10 11.75
C LYS A 55 -5.20 3.45 11.74
N ASP A 56 -6.18 4.10 11.11
CA ASP A 56 -7.53 3.60 10.94
C ASP A 56 -7.73 2.99 9.54
N PHE A 57 -6.62 2.79 8.81
CA PHE A 57 -6.62 2.27 7.46
C PHE A 57 -7.09 0.82 7.43
N CYS A 58 -8.28 0.63 6.85
CA CYS A 58 -8.98 -0.64 6.69
C CYS A 58 -9.38 -1.37 7.99
N ASP A 59 -10.57 -1.98 7.97
CA ASP A 59 -11.04 -2.90 9.01
C ASP A 59 -10.37 -4.27 8.85
N VAL A 60 -9.47 -4.62 9.78
CA VAL A 60 -8.77 -5.91 9.80
C VAL A 60 -9.72 -7.11 9.89
N VAL A 61 -10.94 -6.93 10.40
CA VAL A 61 -11.96 -8.00 10.41
C VAL A 61 -12.47 -8.28 8.99
N ARG A 62 -12.49 -7.26 8.12
CA ARG A 62 -12.91 -7.38 6.72
C ARG A 62 -11.77 -7.74 5.78
N TYR A 63 -10.54 -7.35 6.12
CA TYR A 63 -9.36 -7.75 5.36
C TYR A 63 -8.91 -9.16 5.77
N HIS A 64 -9.33 -10.16 5.00
CA HIS A 64 -8.78 -11.51 5.10
C HIS A 64 -7.48 -11.57 4.29
N PRO A 65 -6.29 -11.54 4.91
CA PRO A 65 -5.06 -11.77 4.16
C PRO A 65 -5.16 -13.15 3.49
N PRO A 66 -4.68 -13.29 2.24
CA PRO A 66 -4.71 -14.57 1.57
C PRO A 66 -3.94 -15.59 2.43
N VAL A 67 -4.62 -16.70 2.77
CA VAL A 67 -3.97 -17.82 3.43
C VAL A 67 -2.99 -18.41 2.43
N THR A 68 -1.70 -18.14 2.59
CA THR A 68 -0.68 -18.86 1.85
C THR A 68 -0.74 -20.32 2.32
N PRO A 69 -1.11 -21.29 1.45
CA PRO A 69 -1.05 -22.69 1.86
C PRO A 69 0.39 -22.99 2.26
N ALA A 70 0.57 -23.56 3.46
CA ALA A 70 1.87 -24.04 3.89
C ALA A 70 2.44 -24.93 2.79
N LEU A 71 3.67 -24.66 2.33
CA LEU A 71 4.37 -25.58 1.43
C LEU A 71 4.43 -26.93 2.14
N SER A 72 3.58 -27.87 1.70
CA SER A 72 3.69 -29.27 2.07
C SER A 72 5.07 -29.74 1.61
N SER A 73 5.92 -30.00 2.60
CA SER A 73 7.26 -30.60 2.43
C SER A 73 7.16 -32.03 1.93
#